data_AF-A0A412YWM9-F1
#
_entry.id   AF-A0A412YWM9-F1
#
_cell.length_a   1.000
_cell.length_b   1.000
_cell.length_c   1.000
_cell.angle_alpha   90.00
_cell.angle_beta   90.00
_cell.angle_gamma   90.00
#
_symmetry.space_group_name_H-M   'P 1'
#
loop_
_entity.id
_entity.type
_entity.pdbx_description
1 polymer ?
#
loop_
_entity_poly.entity_id
_entity_poly.type
_entity_poly.pdbx_seq_one_letter_code
_entity_poly.pdbx_strand_id
1 'polypeptide(L)'
;MYIYPEHLKARAVMWLWQLRDLTVIGVGVLFSVLAAVQTGVIIPALITAAYAFLTIRFEDTSILDFISYACAYFFRQQFFEWRMTR
;
A
#
# COMPACT_ATOMS: atom_id res chain seq x y z
N MET A 1 0.64 8.64 32.61
CA MET A 1 0.23 8.43 31.21
C MET A 1 0.65 7.02 30.82
N TYR A 2 -0.30 6.13 30.51
CA TYR A 2 -0.02 4.73 30.16
C TYR A 2 0.05 4.61 28.64
N ILE A 3 1.23 4.31 28.10
CA ILE A 3 1.41 4.01 26.68
C ILE A 3 1.00 2.56 26.47
N TYR A 4 -0.06 2.34 25.70
CA TYR A 4 -0.51 1.01 25.33
C TYR A 4 0.50 0.40 24.32
N PRO A 5 0.85 -0.90 24.45
CA PRO A 5 1.83 -1.54 23.58
C PRO A 5 1.49 -1.46 22.10
N GLU A 6 0.21 -1.33 21.75
CA GLU A 6 -0.23 -1.17 20.36
C GLU A 6 0.25 0.17 19.75
N HIS A 7 0.37 1.23 20.56
CA HIS A 7 0.85 2.53 20.09
C HIS A 7 2.37 2.57 19.88
N LEU A 8 3.12 1.62 20.45
CA LEU A 8 4.57 1.51 20.26
C LEU A 8 4.95 0.96 18.87
N LYS A 9 4.00 0.34 18.16
CA LYS A 9 4.18 -0.21 16.81
C LYS A 9 3.58 0.69 15.72
N ALA A 10 3.05 1.86 16.09
CA ALA A 10 2.45 2.78 15.14
C ALA A 10 3.48 3.12 14.06
N ARG A 11 3.20 2.73 12.81
CA ARG A 11 4.07 3.04 11.68
C ARG A 11 4.03 4.53 11.45
N ALA A 12 5.17 5.12 11.13
CA ALA A 12 5.24 6.53 10.79
C ALA A 12 4.50 6.76 9.46
N VAL A 13 3.30 7.33 9.57
CA VAL A 13 2.45 7.77 8.46
C VAL A 13 2.64 9.27 8.29
N MET A 14 2.85 9.70 7.05
CA MET A 14 2.91 11.11 6.68
C MET A 14 1.70 11.41 5.80
N TRP A 15 0.77 12.21 6.34
CA TRP A 15 -0.48 12.59 5.70
C TRP A 15 -1.37 11.38 5.36
N LEU A 16 -1.19 10.77 4.19
CA LEU A 16 -1.98 9.65 3.67
C LEU A 16 -1.13 8.44 3.25
N TRP A 17 0.19 8.52 3.37
CA TRP A 17 1.13 7.46 2.96
C TRP A 17 2.10 7.10 4.08
N GLN A 18 2.61 5.87 4.06
CA GLN A 18 3.80 5.55 4.86
C GLN A 18 5.04 6.18 4.24
N LEU A 19 6.05 6.46 5.06
CA LEU A 19 7.37 6.93 4.59
C LEU A 19 7.97 6.04 3.50
N ARG A 20 7.75 4.73 3.58
CA ARG A 20 8.18 3.78 2.55
C ARG A 20 7.50 4.06 1.21
N ASP A 21 6.18 4.24 1.22
CA ASP A 21 5.40 4.46 0.01
C ASP A 21 5.76 5.81 -0.62
N LEU A 22 5.99 6.83 0.21
CA LEU A 22 6.46 8.15 -0.24
C LEU A 22 7.82 8.06 -0.93
N THR A 23 8.73 7.20 -0.43
CA THR A 23 10.05 6.97 -1.05
C THR A 23 9.89 6.33 -2.44
N VAL A 24 9.02 5.33 -2.57
CA VAL A 24 8.75 4.65 -3.85
C VAL A 24 8.11 5.62 -4.85
N ILE A 25 7.12 6.41 -4.41
CA ILE A 25 6.48 7.44 -5.24
C ILE A 25 7.52 8.47 -5.68
N GLY A 26 8.38 8.94 -4.78
CA GLY A 26 9.43 9.91 -5.10
C GLY A 26 10.40 9.41 -6.19
N VAL A 27 10.93 8.18 -6.04
CA VAL A 27 11.80 7.58 -7.06
C VAL A 27 11.05 7.38 -8.38
N GLY A 28 9.80 6.92 -8.30
CA GLY A 28 8.96 6.74 -9.47
C GLY A 28 8.74 8.04 -10.24
N VAL A 29 8.40 9.13 -9.56
CA VAL A 29 8.18 10.44 -10.20
C VAL A 29 9.46 10.93 -10.89
N LEU A 30 10.62 10.80 -10.23
CA LEU A 30 11.90 11.17 -10.84
C LEU A 30 12.17 10.37 -12.11
N PHE A 31 11.98 9.05 -12.06
CA PHE A 31 12.13 8.18 -13.23
C PHE A 31 11.15 8.55 -14.36
N SER A 32 9.91 8.86 -14.01
CA SER A 32 8.89 9.28 -14.96
C SER A 32 9.22 10.60 -15.66
N VAL A 33 9.75 11.58 -14.92
CA VAL A 33 10.22 12.84 -15.50
C VAL A 33 11.39 12.60 -16.45
N LEU A 34 12.36 11.76 -16.05
CA LEU A 34 13.48 11.41 -16.91
C LEU A 34 13.02 10.73 -18.21
N ALA A 35 12.11 9.77 -18.11
CA ALA A 35 11.52 9.10 -19.27
C ALA A 35 10.77 10.08 -20.17
N ALA A 36 9.96 10.96 -19.60
CA ALA A 36 9.20 11.97 -20.35
C ALA A 36 10.13 12.94 -21.09
N VAL A 37 11.21 13.40 -20.47
CA VAL A 37 12.15 14.35 -21.10
C VAL A 37 13.02 13.67 -22.16
N GLN A 38 13.50 12.45 -21.92
CA GLN A 38 14.42 11.76 -22.85
C GLN A 38 13.70 11.08 -24.02
N THR A 39 12.54 10.47 -23.76
CA THR A 39 11.84 9.61 -24.73
C THR A 39 10.45 10.12 -25.11
N GLY A 40 9.93 11.15 -24.44
CA GLY A 40 8.56 11.63 -24.63
C GLY A 40 7.49 10.66 -24.07
N VAL A 41 7.88 9.56 -23.42
CA VAL A 41 6.96 8.53 -22.96
C VAL A 41 6.41 8.86 -21.58
N ILE A 42 5.08 8.93 -21.48
CA ILE A 42 4.34 9.27 -20.25
C ILE A 42 3.89 8.01 -19.48
N ILE A 43 4.09 6.81 -20.05
CA ILE A 43 3.68 5.53 -19.44
C ILE A 43 4.20 5.34 -18.01
N PRO A 44 5.49 5.60 -17.70
CA PRO A 44 5.97 5.49 -16.32
C PRO A 44 5.22 6.41 -15.37
N ALA A 45 4.85 7.62 -15.82
CA ALA A 45 4.10 8.58 -15.01
C ALA A 45 2.72 8.03 -14.62
N LEU A 46 2.02 7.41 -15.58
CA LEU A 46 0.71 6.76 -15.34
C LEU A 46 0.83 5.64 -14.31
N ILE A 47 1.86 4.80 -14.42
CA ILE A 47 2.11 3.70 -13.46
C ILE A 47 2.37 4.29 -12.07
N THR A 48 3.19 5.33 -11.97
CA THR A 48 3.52 5.96 -10.68
C THR A 48 2.31 6.65 -10.05
N ALA A 49 1.45 7.27 -10.86
CA ALA A 49 0.21 7.88 -10.38
C ALA A 49 -0.80 6.83 -9.89
N ALA A 50 -0.96 5.72 -10.64
CA ALA A 50 -1.80 4.60 -10.23
C ALA A 50 -1.30 3.98 -8.93
N TYR A 51 0.02 3.76 -8.81
CA TYR A 51 0.62 3.27 -7.57
C TYR A 51 0.37 4.23 -6.40
N ALA A 52 0.64 5.52 -6.58
CA ALA A 52 0.42 6.53 -5.55
C ALA A 52 -1.03 6.53 -5.06
N PHE A 53 -2.01 6.41 -5.98
CA PHE A 53 -3.42 6.31 -5.64
C PHE A 53 -3.74 5.02 -4.86
N LEU A 54 -3.28 3.86 -5.33
CA LEU A 54 -3.53 2.57 -4.67
C LEU A 54 -2.90 2.48 -3.28
N THR A 55 -1.78 3.16 -3.04
CA THR A 55 -1.10 3.13 -1.74
C THR A 55 -1.64 4.15 -0.74
N ILE A 56 -2.63 4.96 -1.10
CA ILE A 56 -3.32 5.84 -0.14
C ILE A 56 -3.89 4.97 0.99
N ARG A 57 -3.59 5.38 2.23
CA ARG A 57 -4.06 4.71 3.44
C ARG A 57 -5.29 5.40 4.00
N PHE A 58 -6.26 4.59 4.38
CA PHE A 58 -7.45 4.98 5.13
C PHE A 58 -7.57 4.03 6.33
N GLU A 59 -7.64 4.57 7.54
CA GLU A 59 -7.77 3.78 8.78
C GLU A 59 -6.76 2.62 8.87
N ASP A 60 -5.47 2.92 8.68
CA ASP A 60 -4.34 1.96 8.71
C ASP A 60 -4.28 0.88 7.61
N THR A 61 -5.24 0.85 6.68
CA THR A 61 -5.22 -0.03 5.52
C THR A 61 -5.03 0.74 4.23
N SER A 62 -4.14 0.27 3.34
CA SER A 62 -4.06 0.84 1.99
C SER A 62 -5.07 0.15 1.07
N ILE A 63 -5.52 0.85 0.02
CA ILE A 63 -6.41 0.26 -1.00
C ILE A 63 -5.73 -0.95 -1.66
N LEU A 64 -4.41 -0.86 -1.89
CA LEU A 64 -3.60 -1.98 -2.39
C LEU A 64 -3.63 -3.18 -1.44
N ASP A 65 -3.44 -2.95 -0.14
CA ASP A 65 -3.53 -4.01 0.88
C ASP A 65 -4.94 -4.63 0.86
N PHE A 66 -5.99 -3.82 0.80
CA PHE A 66 -7.38 -4.29 0.71
C PHE A 66 -7.61 -5.18 -0.51
N ILE A 67 -7.21 -4.74 -1.71
CA ILE A 67 -7.32 -5.53 -2.95
C ILE A 67 -6.50 -6.82 -2.83
N SER A 68 -5.29 -6.75 -2.28
CA SER A 68 -4.43 -7.93 -2.09
C SER A 68 -5.07 -8.95 -1.15
N TYR A 69 -5.62 -8.51 -0.02
CA TYR A 69 -6.34 -9.39 0.89
C TYR A 69 -7.62 -9.95 0.28
N ALA A 70 -8.38 -9.15 -0.48
CA ALA A 70 -9.56 -9.60 -1.19
C ALA A 70 -9.20 -10.68 -2.22
N CYS A 71 -8.17 -10.45 -3.04
CA CYS A 71 -7.65 -11.44 -3.98
C CYS A 71 -7.21 -12.71 -3.23
N ALA A 72 -6.43 -12.58 -2.17
CA ALA A 72 -6.00 -13.73 -1.37
C ALA A 72 -7.19 -14.51 -0.81
N TYR A 73 -8.26 -13.83 -0.40
CA TYR A 73 -9.48 -14.45 0.08
C TYR A 73 -10.23 -15.21 -1.03
N PHE A 74 -10.35 -14.65 -2.23
CA PHE A 74 -11.02 -15.32 -3.36
C PHE A 74 -10.22 -16.51 -3.92
N PHE A 75 -8.90 -16.42 -3.97
CA PHE A 75 -8.04 -17.45 -4.55
C PHE A 75 -7.61 -18.53 -3.55
N ARG A 76 -7.72 -18.31 -2.23
CA ARG A 76 -7.40 -19.34 -1.23
C ARG A 76 -8.67 -19.99 -0.71
N GLN A 77 -8.67 -21.32 -0.69
CA GLN A 77 -9.78 -22.11 -0.16
C GLN A 77 -9.94 -21.86 1.36
N GLN A 78 -11.08 -21.31 1.75
CA GLN A 78 -11.46 -21.06 3.14
C GLN A 78 -12.11 -22.34 3.69
N PHE A 79 -11.35 -23.24 4.29
CA PHE A 79 -11.93 -24.35 5.07
C PHE A 79 -12.20 -23.88 6.50
N PHE A 80 -13.47 -23.81 6.88
CA PHE A 80 -13.86 -23.59 8.26
C PHE A 80 -14.24 -24.94 8.89
N GLU A 81 -13.33 -25.53 9.67
CA GLU A 81 -13.66 -26.69 10.50
C GLU A 81 -14.25 -26.23 11.83
N TRP A 82 -15.54 -26.49 12.04
CA TRP A 82 -16.15 -26.34 13.36
C TRP A 82 -15.61 -27.45 14.27
N ARG A 83 -14.68 -27.12 15.17
CA ARG A 83 -14.21 -28.07 16.19
C ARG A 83 -14.93 -27.77 17.51
N MET A 84 -15.83 -28.65 17.94
CA MET A 84 -16.32 -28.63 19.31
C MET A 84 -15.18 -29.12 20.21
N THR A 85 -14.44 -28.18 20.81
CA THR A 85 -13.53 -28.50 21.91
C THR A 85 -14.38 -28.94 23.10
N ARG A 86 -14.27 -30.22 23.49
CA ARG A 86 -14.77 -30.72 24.77
C ARG A 86 -13.80 -30.37 25.89
#